data_AF-A0ABD3UTH0-F1
#
_entry.id   AF-A0ABD3UTH0-F1
#
_cell.length_a   1.000
_cell.length_b   1.000
_cell.length_c   1.000
_cell.angle_alpha   90.00
_cell.angle_beta   90.00
_cell.angle_gamma   90.00
#
_symmetry.space_group_name_H-M   'P 1'
#
loop_
_entity.id
_entity.type
_entity.pdbx_description
1 polymer ?
#
loop_
_entity_poly.entity_id
_entity_poly.type
_entity_poly.pdbx_seq_one_letter_code
_entity_poly.pdbx_strand_id
1 'polypeptide(L)' 'VSMVEIYNETVVDLLNNDAKVLELRTAGNKVNMPGITEIPIQAVDDIKKIMKMGDKNRTTASTKMNST' A
#
# COMPACT_ATOMS: atom_id res chain seq x y z
N VAL A 1 6.51 8.52 -4.53
CA VAL A 1 5.18 7.94 -4.83
C VAL A 1 4.82 6.91 -3.79
N SER A 2 3.53 6.66 -3.61
CA SER A 2 3.02 5.60 -2.72
C SER A 2 1.89 4.86 -3.43
N MET A 3 1.67 3.60 -3.05
CA MET A 3 0.60 2.77 -3.59
C MET A 3 -0.11 2.08 -2.43
N VAL A 4 -1.42 2.27 -2.34
CA VAL A 4 -2.26 1.73 -1.27
C VAL A 4 -3.47 1.03 -1.85
N GLU A 5 -3.93 -0.01 -1.16
CA GLU A 5 -5.21 -0.66 -1.42
C GLU A 5 -6.16 -0.40 -0.25
N ILE A 6 -7.43 -0.16 -0.58
CA ILE A 6 -8.49 -0.02 0.42
C ILE A 6 -9.45 -1.19 0.21
N TYR A 7 -9.50 -2.07 1.19
CA TYR A 7 -10.38 -3.24 1.18
C TYR A 7 -11.02 -3.41 2.55
N ASN A 8 -12.36 -3.51 2.58
CA ASN A 8 -13.14 -3.66 3.81
C ASN A 8 -12.73 -2.68 4.92
N GLU A 9 -12.70 -1.38 4.59
CA GLU A 9 -12.30 -0.27 5.48
C GLU A 9 -10.86 -0.34 6.01
N THR A 10 -10.07 -1.31 5.55
CA THR A 10 -8.65 -1.46 5.88
C THR A 10 -7.81 -0.86 4.76
N VAL A 11 -6.88 0.02 5.13
CA VAL A 11 -5.90 0.57 4.19
C VAL A 11 -4.60 -0.21 4.32
N VAL A 12 -4.07 -0.71 3.21
CA VAL A 12 -2.85 -1.52 3.17
C VAL A 12 -1.83 -0.87 2.26
N ASP A 13 -0.58 -0.81 2.73
CA ASP A 13 0.57 -0.38 1.94
C ASP A 13 1.01 -1.49 0.99
N LEU A 14 0.88 -1.25 -0.32
CA LEU A 14 1.27 -2.21 -1.36
C LEU A 14 2.76 -2.16 -1.70
N LEU A 15 3.48 -1.12 -1.26
CA LEU A 15 4.93 -1.00 -1.50
C LEU A 15 5.77 -1.51 -0.34
N ASN A 16 5.11 -1.99 0.72
CA ASN A 16 5.74 -2.69 1.82
C ASN A 16 5.71 -4.21 1.61
N ASN A 17 6.79 -4.91 1.96
CA ASN A 17 6.93 -6.36 1.76
C ASN A 17 5.94 -7.18 2.62
N ASP A 18 5.40 -6.61 3.69
CA ASP A 18 4.57 -7.31 4.67
C ASP A 18 3.06 -6.99 4.56
N ALA A 19 2.62 -6.30 3.51
CA ALA A 19 1.23 -5.84 3.36
C ALA A 19 0.73 -5.13 4.63
N LYS A 20 1.50 -4.12 5.04
CA LYS A 20 1.30 -3.40 6.30
C LYS A 20 -0.02 -2.64 6.27
N VAL A 21 -0.88 -2.89 7.25
CA VAL A 21 -2.09 -2.07 7.49
C VAL A 21 -1.67 -0.68 7.96
N LEU A 22 -2.21 0.35 7.33
CA LEU A 22 -1.97 1.75 7.65
C LEU A 22 -3.12 2.30 8.49
N GLU A 23 -2.77 3.04 9.55
CA GLU A 23 -3.74 3.83 10.29
C GLU A 23 -4.06 5.12 9.51
N LEU A 24 -5.35 5.42 9.35
CA LEU A 24 -5.80 6.70 8.83
C LEU A 24 -5.95 7.69 9.98
N ARG A 25 -5.31 8.86 9.87
CA ARG A 25 -5.52 9.99 10.79
C ARG A 25 -6.15 11.14 10.05
N THR A 26 -7.29 11.61 10.53
CA THR A 26 -7.99 12.76 9.96
C THR A 26 -7.68 14.02 10.77
N ALA A 27 -7.31 15.10 10.08
CA ALA A 27 -7.13 16.42 10.66
C ALA A 27 -7.93 17.43 9.83
N GLY A 28 -9.19 17.65 10.21
CA GLY A 28 -10.17 18.40 9.42
C GLY A 28 -10.42 17.71 8.08
N ASN A 29 -10.19 18.43 6.97
CA ASN A 29 -10.36 17.92 5.61
C ASN A 29 -9.10 17.21 5.05
N LYS A 30 -8.08 16.98 5.89
CA LYS A 30 -6.85 16.27 5.49
C LYS A 30 -6.82 14.88 6.09
N VAL A 31 -6.42 13.91 5.27
CA VAL A 31 -6.15 12.54 5.69
C VAL A 31 -4.65 12.32 5.65
N ASN A 32 -4.09 11.86 6.76
CA ASN A 32 -2.68 11.53 6.91
C ASN A 32 -2.53 10.03 7.19
N MET A 33 -1.58 9.40 6.51
CA MET A 33 -1.24 7.99 6.65
C MET A 33 0.18 7.87 7.24
N PRO A 34 0.36 7.95 8.57
CA PRO A 34 1.66 7.79 9.17
C PRO A 34 2.25 6.40 8.87
N GLY A 35 3.49 6.38 8.40
CA GLY A 35 4.22 5.14 8.12
C GLY A 35 3.86 4.47 6.79
N ILE A 36 3.27 5.23 5.85
CA ILE A 36 3.17 4.86 4.43
C ILE A 36 4.56 4.84 3.79
N THR A 37 4.80 3.88 2.92
CA THR A 37 6.05 3.79 2.17
C THR A 37 6.01 4.78 1.01
N GLU A 38 7.03 5.64 0.94
CA GLU A 38 7.24 6.57 -0.15
C GLU A 38 8.52 6.22 -0.90
N ILE A 39 8.40 5.95 -2.20
CA ILE A 39 9.54 5.60 -3.06
C ILE A 39 9.80 6.75 -4.04
N PRO A 40 11.02 7.30 -4.11
CA PRO A 40 11.37 8.29 -5.13
C PRO A 40 11.47 7.62 -6.51
N ILE A 41 11.08 8.35 -7.56
CA ILE A 41 11.14 7.87 -8.95
C ILE A 41 12.14 8.72 -9.70
N GLN A 42 13.06 8.09 -10.43
CA GLN A 42 14.03 8.78 -11.28
C GLN A 42 13.85 8.44 -12.76
N ALA A 43 13.29 7.27 -13.08
CA ALA A 43 13.05 6.84 -14.44
C ALA A 43 11.72 6.07 -14.59
N VAL A 44 11.27 5.92 -15.84
CA VAL A 44 10.05 5.16 -16.18
C VAL A 44 10.15 3.69 -15.74
N ASP A 45 11.34 3.12 -15.77
CA ASP A 45 11.55 1.73 -15.31
C ASP A 45 11.34 1.57 -13.81
N ASP A 46 11.50 2.63 -13.00
CA ASP A 46 11.19 2.58 -11.57
C ASP A 46 9.67 2.46 -11.37
N ILE A 47 8.86 3.16 -12.18
CA ILE A 47 7.40 3.01 -12.16
C ILE A 47 7.02 1.56 -12.43
N LYS A 48 7.61 0.91 -13.45
CA LYS A 48 7.33 -0.49 -13.77
C LYS A 48 7.68 -1.43 -12.62
N LYS A 49 8.81 -1.21 -11.95
CA LYS A 49 9.21 -1.98 -10.77
C LYS A 49 8.23 -1.81 -9.61
N ILE A 50 7.84 -0.56 -9.33
CA ILE A 50 6.88 -0.21 -8.27
C ILE A 50 5.52 -0.86 -8.56
N MET A 51 5.02 -0.79 -9.79
CA MET A 51 3.76 -1.43 -10.19
C MET A 51 3.82 -2.96 -10.01
N LYS A 52 4.90 -3.59 -10.48
CA LYS A 52 5.09 -5.04 -10.33
C LYS A 52 5.16 -5.47 -8.86
N MET A 53 5.78 -4.66 -8.00
CA MET A 53 5.82 -4.89 -6.56
C MET A 53 4.42 -4.79 -5.94
N GLY A 54 3.68 -3.72 -6.26
CA GLY A 54 2.32 -3.51 -5.78
C GLY A 54 1.37 -4.63 -6.20
N ASP A 55 1.42 -5.07 -7.45
CA ASP A 55 0.59 -6.18 -7.97
C ASP A 55 0.87 -7.50 -7.25
N LYS A 56 2.14 -7.79 -6.97
CA LYS A 56 2.54 -8.97 -6.20
C LYS A 56 1.95 -8.92 -4.79
N ASN A 57 2.08 -7.78 -4.10
CA ASN A 57 1.63 -7.62 -2.72
C ASN A 57 0.10 -7.60 -2.61
N ARG A 58 -0.58 -7.02 -3.60
CA ARG A 58 -2.04 -7.04 -3.74
C ARG A 58 -2.59 -8.47 -3.81
N THR A 59 -1.96 -9.34 -4.59
CA THR A 59 -2.38 -10.75 -4.69
C THR A 59 -2.19 -11.52 -3.37
N THR A 60 -1.18 -11.17 -2.57
CA THR A 60 -0.94 -11.80 -1.26
C THR A 60 -1.90 -11.35 -0.16
N ALA A 61 -2.50 -10.16 -0.27
CA ALA A 61 -3.45 -9.64 0.70
C ALA A 61 -4.79 -10.40 0.68
N SER A 62 -5.24 -10.85 -0.50
CA SER A 62 -6.52 -11.58 -0.65
C SER A 62 -6.55 -12.96 0.05
N THR A 63 -5.39 -13.53 0.40
CA THR A 63 -5.30 -14.92 0.89
C THR A 63 -5.09 -15.03 2.41
N LYS A 64 -4.80 -13.92 3.12
CA LYS A 64 -4.44 -13.96 4.55
C LYS A 64 -5.60 -13.82 5.55
N MET A 65 -6.86 -13.78 5.09
CA MET A 65 -8.05 -13.60 5.95
C MET A 65 -9.09 -14.74 5.86
N ASN A 66 -8.77 -15.91 5.27
CA ASN A 66 -9.71 -17.05 5.20
C ASN A 66 -9.16 -18.37 5.76
N SER A 67 -8.16 -18.35 6.63
CA SER A 67 -7.82 -19.53 7.43
C SER A 67 -8.63 -19.51 8.72
N THR A 68 -9.87 -19.99 8.62
CA THR A 68 -10.64 -20.45 9.80
C THR A 68 -10.15 -21.84 10.19
#